data_AF-A0A7K0DKZ9-F1
#
_entry.id   AF-A0A7K0DKZ9-F1
#
_cell.length_a   1.000
_cell.length_b   1.000
_cell.length_c   1.000
_cell.angle_alpha   90.00
_cell.angle_beta   90.00
_cell.angle_gamma   90.00
#
_symmetry.space_group_name_H-M   'P 1'
#
loop_
_entity.id
_entity.type
_entity.pdbx_description
1 polymer ?
#
loop_
_entity_poly.entity_id
_entity_poly.type
_entity_poly.pdbx_seq_one_letter_code
_entity_poly.pdbx_strand_id
1 'polypeptide(L)'
;MTSAPATAASFDCPGGTFCGWDGPEGRGAMIVQVDASCVLHDIGNGGVGDRLTSYWNRTGTTVGLYNWTGDYWQLLQSVPDDHRGTLPHDVDNLTDAVSVCD
;
A
#
# COMPACT_ATOMS: atom_id res chain seq x y z
N MET A 1 20.72 24.96 -13.17
CA MET A 1 20.37 23.78 -12.36
C MET A 1 19.14 23.17 -13.02
N THR A 2 19.26 21.98 -13.60
CA THR A 2 18.16 21.31 -14.30
C THR A 2 17.26 20.67 -13.25
N SER A 3 16.04 21.16 -13.07
CA SER A 3 15.04 20.52 -12.21
C SER A 3 14.70 19.14 -12.78
N ALA A 4 14.85 18.09 -11.98
CA ALA A 4 14.28 16.78 -12.31
C ALA A 4 12.75 16.92 -12.49
N PRO A 5 12.12 16.16 -13.40
CA PRO A 5 10.68 16.21 -13.54
C PRO A 5 10.07 15.78 -12.21
N ALA A 6 9.23 16.64 -11.61
CA ALA A 6 8.37 16.22 -10.53
C ALA A 6 7.41 15.19 -11.11
N THR A 7 7.50 13.93 -10.66
CA THR A 7 6.50 12.92 -10.96
C THR A 7 5.16 13.45 -10.48
N ALA A 8 4.25 13.71 -11.41
CA ALA A 8 2.90 14.14 -11.08
C ALA A 8 2.25 13.08 -10.20
N ALA A 9 1.46 13.51 -9.21
CA ALA A 9 0.64 12.59 -8.44
C ALA A 9 -0.35 11.90 -9.40
N SER A 10 -0.17 10.61 -9.64
CA SER A 10 -1.07 9.81 -10.47
C SER A 10 -1.24 8.45 -9.82
N PHE A 11 -2.41 8.24 -9.24
CA PHE A 11 -2.84 6.91 -8.79
C PHE A 11 -3.20 6.06 -10.02
N ASP A 12 -2.21 5.63 -10.80
CA ASP A 12 -2.45 4.71 -11.92
C ASP A 12 -2.55 3.27 -11.40
N CYS A 13 -3.63 2.97 -10.68
CA CYS A 13 -3.92 1.62 -10.19
C CYS A 13 -4.92 0.90 -11.10
N PRO A 14 -4.57 -0.26 -11.68
CA PRO A 14 -5.52 -1.08 -12.42
C PRO A 14 -6.75 -1.45 -11.57
N GLY A 15 -7.89 -1.66 -12.24
CA GLY A 15 -9.06 -2.24 -11.57
C GLY A 15 -8.80 -3.70 -11.18
N GLY A 16 -9.32 -4.12 -10.03
CA GLY A 16 -9.12 -5.48 -9.48
C GLY A 16 -7.85 -5.64 -8.64
N THR A 17 -7.11 -4.56 -8.38
CA THR A 17 -5.87 -4.60 -7.61
C THR A 17 -5.85 -3.61 -6.46
N PHE A 18 -5.08 -3.93 -5.43
CA PHE A 18 -4.59 -2.95 -4.46
C PHE A 18 -3.20 -2.49 -4.89
N CYS A 19 -3.01 -1.18 -4.97
CA CYS A 19 -1.73 -0.57 -5.32
C CYS A 19 -1.20 0.28 -4.19
N GLY A 20 0.12 0.27 -4.01
CA GLY A 20 0.82 1.01 -2.97
C GLY A 20 2.12 1.62 -3.45
N TRP A 21 2.44 2.82 -2.98
CA TRP A 21 3.61 3.61 -3.36
C TRP A 21 4.44 4.03 -2.15
N ASP A 22 5.74 4.22 -2.39
CA ASP A 22 6.71 4.73 -1.40
C ASP A 22 6.81 6.25 -1.31
N GLY A 23 5.85 6.95 -1.92
CA GLY A 23 5.65 8.38 -1.77
C GLY A 23 4.20 8.74 -1.52
N PRO A 24 3.92 9.98 -1.09
CA PRO A 24 2.57 10.44 -0.83
C PRO A 24 1.79 10.69 -2.14
N GLU A 25 0.46 10.60 -2.06
CA GLU A 25 -0.45 10.92 -3.17
C GLU A 25 -0.18 10.14 -4.47
N GLY A 26 0.24 8.87 -4.38
CA GLY A 26 0.55 8.04 -5.55
C GLY A 26 1.83 8.44 -6.29
N ARG A 27 2.71 9.22 -5.66
CA ARG A 27 4.05 9.53 -6.17
C ARG A 27 5.05 8.46 -5.73
N GLY A 28 6.22 8.44 -6.37
CA GLY A 28 7.28 7.49 -6.06
C GLY A 28 7.16 6.19 -6.87
N ALA A 29 7.83 5.15 -6.42
CA ALA A 29 7.74 3.82 -7.01
C ALA A 29 6.48 3.11 -6.49
N MET A 30 5.75 2.46 -7.39
CA MET A 30 4.73 1.49 -6.98
C MET A 30 5.46 0.24 -6.47
N ILE A 31 5.32 -0.04 -5.19
CA ILE A 31 5.99 -1.15 -4.49
C ILE A 31 5.02 -2.29 -4.16
N VAL A 32 3.72 -2.02 -4.20
CA VAL A 32 2.68 -3.03 -4.02
C VAL A 32 1.75 -3.00 -5.22
N GLN A 33 1.50 -4.16 -5.80
CA GLN A 33 0.43 -4.40 -6.76
C GLN A 33 -0.05 -5.84 -6.59
N VAL A 34 -1.15 -6.03 -5.87
CA VAL A 34 -1.72 -7.35 -5.56
C VAL A 34 -3.16 -7.44 -6.03
N ASP A 35 -3.58 -8.61 -6.48
CA ASP A 35 -4.95 -8.85 -6.95
C ASP A 35 -5.92 -9.17 -5.81
N ALA A 36 -7.21 -9.26 -6.15
CA ALA A 36 -8.30 -9.63 -5.25
C ALA A 36 -8.28 -11.12 -4.85
N SER A 37 -7.13 -11.63 -4.41
CA SER A 37 -6.99 -12.97 -3.85
C SER A 37 -7.13 -12.92 -2.33
N CYS A 38 -7.97 -13.79 -1.75
CA CYS A 38 -8.15 -13.82 -0.31
C CYS A 38 -6.96 -14.51 0.41
N VAL A 39 -5.83 -13.80 0.46
CA VAL A 39 -4.59 -14.20 1.15
C VAL A 39 -3.91 -12.96 1.76
N LEU A 40 -2.98 -13.21 2.67
CA LEU A 40 -2.05 -12.20 3.18
C LEU A 40 -0.79 -12.19 2.31
N HIS A 41 -0.53 -11.06 1.66
CA HIS A 41 0.67 -10.82 0.86
C HIS A 41 1.74 -10.19 1.74
N ASP A 42 2.74 -10.97 2.12
CA ASP A 42 3.91 -10.51 2.89
C ASP A 42 4.90 -9.79 1.96
N ILE A 43 4.79 -8.46 1.91
CA ILE A 43 5.64 -7.59 1.10
C ILE A 43 6.98 -7.30 1.80
N GLY A 44 7.04 -7.46 3.13
CA GLY A 44 8.25 -7.39 3.94
C GLY A 44 9.27 -8.45 3.54
N ASN A 45 8.83 -9.70 3.44
CA ASN A 45 9.66 -10.79 2.92
C ASN A 45 10.06 -10.60 1.45
N GLY A 46 9.29 -9.81 0.69
CA GLY A 46 9.62 -9.37 -0.67
C GLY A 46 10.66 -8.25 -0.76
N GLY A 47 11.12 -7.71 0.37
CA GLY A 47 12.12 -6.63 0.44
C GLY A 47 11.56 -5.22 0.27
N VAL A 48 10.24 -5.05 0.36
CA VAL A 48 9.57 -3.75 0.24
C VAL A 48 8.66 -3.40 1.43
N GLY A 49 8.78 -4.14 2.54
CA GLY A 49 8.17 -3.76 3.82
C GLY A 49 8.70 -2.41 4.32
N ASP A 50 7.99 -1.84 5.29
CA ASP A 50 8.31 -0.54 5.91
C ASP A 50 8.50 0.63 4.93
N ARG A 51 7.84 0.56 3.77
CA ARG A 51 7.99 1.58 2.71
C ARG A 51 6.68 2.12 2.17
N LEU A 52 5.54 1.53 2.54
CA LEU A 52 4.25 1.97 2.03
C LEU A 52 3.90 3.33 2.64
N THR A 53 3.58 4.30 1.77
CA THR A 53 3.19 5.66 2.17
C THR A 53 1.83 6.07 1.60
N SER A 54 1.49 5.65 0.39
CA SER A 54 0.16 5.91 -0.17
C SER A 54 -0.39 4.71 -0.90
N TYR A 55 -1.72 4.68 -1.07
CA TYR A 55 -2.42 3.51 -1.59
C TYR A 55 -3.66 3.87 -2.40
N TRP A 56 -4.12 2.92 -3.20
CA TRP A 56 -5.47 2.88 -3.76
C TRP A 56 -5.96 1.43 -3.78
N ASN A 57 -7.08 1.18 -3.12
CA ASN A 57 -7.78 -0.08 -3.19
C ASN A 57 -8.80 -0.06 -4.34
N ARG A 58 -8.62 -0.94 -5.33
CA ARG A 58 -9.60 -1.16 -6.42
C ARG A 58 -9.99 -2.63 -6.53
N THR A 59 -9.87 -3.40 -5.44
CA THR A 59 -10.05 -4.85 -5.43
C THR A 59 -11.51 -5.27 -5.43
N GLY A 60 -12.45 -4.37 -5.10
CA GLY A 60 -13.85 -4.72 -4.88
C GLY A 60 -14.16 -5.21 -3.45
N THR A 61 -13.17 -5.24 -2.56
CA THR A 61 -13.32 -5.66 -1.14
C THR A 61 -12.47 -4.78 -0.22
N THR A 62 -12.59 -4.93 1.10
CA THR A 62 -11.71 -4.24 2.05
C THR A 62 -10.32 -4.88 2.04
N VAL A 63 -9.30 -4.03 2.17
CA VAL A 63 -7.90 -4.43 2.28
C VAL A 63 -7.35 -4.04 3.64
N GLY A 64 -6.78 -4.99 4.38
CA GLY A 64 -6.05 -4.73 5.61
C GLY A 64 -4.55 -4.52 5.35
N LEU A 65 -3.98 -3.49 5.97
CA LEU A 65 -2.53 -3.22 6.00
C LEU A 65 -1.97 -3.62 7.36
N TYR A 66 -0.89 -4.40 7.37
CA TYR A 66 -0.34 -4.98 8.59
C TYR A 66 1.16 -4.72 8.74
N ASN A 67 1.59 -4.56 9.98
CA ASN A 67 2.99 -4.53 10.40
C ASN A 67 3.36 -5.87 11.05
N TRP A 68 4.58 -6.38 10.79
CA TRP A 68 5.11 -7.51 11.54
C TRP A 68 5.83 -7.03 12.81
N THR A 69 5.29 -7.34 13.97
CA THR A 69 5.88 -6.89 15.26
C THR A 69 7.09 -7.70 15.71
N GLY A 70 7.47 -8.75 14.97
CA GLY A 70 8.40 -9.79 15.41
C GLY A 70 7.70 -11.06 15.91
N ASP A 71 6.46 -10.94 16.39
CA ASP A 71 5.68 -12.04 16.98
C ASP A 71 4.30 -12.24 16.35
N TYR A 72 3.64 -11.15 15.92
CA TYR A 72 2.31 -11.18 15.33
C TYR A 72 2.08 -10.03 14.33
N TRP A 73 1.09 -10.23 13.43
CA TRP A 73 0.60 -9.23 12.49
C TRP A 73 -0.31 -8.22 13.20
N GLN A 74 0.11 -6.95 13.24
CA GLN A 74 -0.68 -5.86 13.78
C GLN A 74 -1.40 -5.13 12.65
N LEU A 75 -2.74 -5.04 12.69
CA LEU A 75 -3.51 -4.22 11.76
C LEU A 75 -3.17 -2.74 11.98
N LEU A 76 -2.68 -2.09 10.94
CA LEU A 76 -2.42 -0.65 10.89
C LEU A 76 -3.64 0.11 10.38
N GLN A 77 -4.21 -0.35 9.27
CA GLN A 77 -5.30 0.33 8.60
C GLN A 77 -6.17 -0.65 7.83
N SER A 78 -7.48 -0.42 7.86
CA SER A 78 -8.45 -1.08 7.01
C SER A 78 -8.89 -0.10 5.90
N VAL A 79 -8.69 -0.50 4.64
CA VAL A 79 -8.92 0.32 3.45
C VAL A 79 -10.14 -0.20 2.72
N PRO A 80 -11.30 0.48 2.77
CA PRO A 80 -12.48 0.03 2.04
C PRO A 80 -12.25 0.10 0.52
N ASP A 81 -13.11 -0.58 -0.24
CA ASP A 81 -13.06 -0.51 -1.70
C ASP A 81 -13.16 0.94 -2.20
N ASP A 82 -12.53 1.18 -3.36
CA ASP A 82 -12.37 2.46 -4.06
C ASP A 82 -11.73 3.59 -3.23
N HIS A 83 -11.23 3.31 -2.02
CA HIS A 83 -10.52 4.31 -1.22
C HIS A 83 -9.05 4.41 -1.61
N ARG A 84 -8.59 5.67 -1.69
CA ARG A 84 -7.19 6.03 -1.86
C ARG A 84 -6.78 7.06 -0.82
N GLY A 85 -5.51 7.08 -0.47
CA GLY A 85 -5.00 8.03 0.50
C GLY A 85 -3.50 7.94 0.70
N THR A 86 -2.98 8.91 1.43
CA THR A 86 -1.66 8.86 2.06
C THR A 86 -1.86 8.41 3.50
N LEU A 87 -1.02 7.50 3.97
CA LEU A 87 -1.07 6.99 5.33
C LEU A 87 -0.80 8.10 6.35
N PRO A 88 -1.49 8.08 7.51
CA PRO A 88 -1.12 8.88 8.66
C PRO A 88 0.31 8.62 9.12
N HIS A 89 0.99 9.65 9.67
CA HIS A 89 2.39 9.57 10.07
C HIS A 89 2.70 8.44 11.08
N ASP A 90 1.75 8.06 11.93
CA ASP A 90 1.90 7.00 12.93
C ASP A 90 1.86 5.57 12.34
N VAL A 91 1.44 5.42 11.08
CA VAL A 91 1.41 4.13 10.36
C VAL A 91 2.15 4.14 9.02
N ASP A 92 2.65 5.32 8.59
CA ASP A 92 3.50 5.49 7.41
C ASP A 92 4.80 4.69 7.58
N ASN A 93 5.25 4.02 6.51
CA ASN A 93 6.47 3.21 6.49
C ASN A 93 6.51 2.07 7.54
N LEU A 94 5.35 1.51 7.91
CA LEU A 94 5.26 0.35 8.82
C LEU A 94 4.59 -0.88 8.17
N THR A 95 4.11 -0.78 6.94
CA THR A 95 3.37 -1.90 6.33
C THR A 95 4.33 -2.97 5.80
N ASP A 96 4.18 -4.18 6.33
CA ASP A 96 4.88 -5.40 5.92
C ASP A 96 3.98 -6.39 5.16
N ALA A 97 2.66 -6.28 5.32
CA ALA A 97 1.74 -7.16 4.63
C ALA A 97 0.40 -6.51 4.26
N VAL A 98 -0.21 -7.07 3.21
CA VAL A 98 -1.50 -6.64 2.66
C VAL A 98 -2.45 -7.84 2.59
N SER A 99 -3.58 -7.77 3.28
CA SER A 99 -4.65 -8.78 3.25
C SER A 99 -5.80 -8.31 2.37
N VAL A 100 -6.24 -9.13 1.42
CA VAL A 100 -7.37 -8.79 0.51
C VAL A 100 -8.55 -9.73 0.80
N CYS A 101 -9.05 -9.70 2.03
CA CYS A 101 -10.13 -10.56 2.54
C CYS A 101 -11.07 -9.86 3.55
N ASP A 102 -10.77 -8.63 3.96
CA ASP A 102 -11.35 -8.03 5.18
C ASP A 102 -12.78 -7.49 5.01
#